data_AF-A0A413CWW0-F1
#
_entry.id   AF-A0A413CWW0-F1
#
_cell.length_a   1.000
_cell.length_b   1.000
_cell.length_c   1.000
_cell.angle_alpha   90.00
_cell.angle_beta   90.00
_cell.angle_gamma   90.00
#
_symmetry.space_group_name_H-M   'P 1'
#
loop_
_entity.id
_entity.type
_entity.pdbx_description
1 polymer ?
#
loop_
_entity_poly.entity_id
_entity_poly.type
_entity_poly.pdbx_seq_one_letter_code
_entity_poly.pdbx_strand_id
1 'polypeptide(L)'
;MTNHELAMDALIDLEEEKGKLEKEIARLENEIKRCSGMLKNPGFVNKAPEAKVNAEKEKLASYTEKLEMTKTQLDNILKKLG
;
A
#
# COMPACT_ATOMS: atom_id res chain seq x y z
N MET A 1 -25.15 -24.57 -11.50
CA MET A 1 -24.81 -23.27 -10.91
C MET A 1 -26.07 -22.44 -10.87
N THR A 2 -26.65 -22.26 -9.70
CA THR A 2 -27.80 -21.39 -9.49
C THR A 2 -27.33 -19.93 -9.28
N ASN A 3 -28.18 -18.93 -9.54
CA ASN A 3 -27.83 -17.52 -9.34
C ASN A 3 -27.36 -17.19 -7.91
N HIS A 4 -27.76 -18.01 -6.92
CA HIS A 4 -27.39 -17.81 -5.53
C HIS A 4 -25.92 -18.18 -5.24
N GLU A 5 -25.42 -19.27 -5.84
CA GLU A 5 -24.02 -19.73 -5.69
C GLU A 5 -23.06 -18.69 -6.27
N LEU A 6 -23.36 -18.16 -7.46
CA LEU A 6 -22.53 -17.13 -8.12
C LEU A 6 -22.44 -15.83 -7.31
N ALA A 7 -23.51 -15.46 -6.59
CA ALA A 7 -23.51 -14.27 -5.74
C ALA A 7 -22.68 -14.48 -4.46
N MET A 8 -22.65 -15.69 -3.90
CA MET A 8 -21.85 -16.01 -2.72
C MET A 8 -20.35 -16.03 -3.06
N ASP A 9 -19.98 -16.65 -4.19
CA ASP A 9 -18.59 -16.69 -4.65
C ASP A 9 -18.04 -15.27 -4.91
N ALA A 10 -18.83 -14.41 -5.57
CA ALA A 10 -18.44 -13.02 -5.82
C ALA A 10 -18.24 -12.21 -4.52
N LEU A 11 -19.00 -12.49 -3.46
CA LEU A 11 -18.83 -11.86 -2.16
C LEU A 11 -17.55 -12.33 -1.46
N ILE A 12 -17.23 -13.63 -1.55
CA ILE A 12 -16.00 -14.21 -1.01
C ILE A 12 -14.78 -13.56 -1.69
N ASP A 13 -14.81 -13.44 -3.02
CA ASP A 13 -13.73 -12.81 -3.80
C ASP A 13 -13.48 -11.35 -3.37
N LEU A 14 -14.54 -10.58 -3.12
CA LEU A 14 -14.43 -9.19 -2.67
C LEU A 14 -13.84 -9.06 -1.26
N GLU A 15 -14.22 -9.94 -0.34
CA GLU A 15 -13.67 -9.95 1.03
C GLU A 15 -12.20 -10.40 1.04
N GLU A 16 -11.82 -11.36 0.20
CA GLU A 16 -10.42 -11.74 0.02
C GLU A 16 -9.58 -10.59 -0.55
N GLU A 17 -10.09 -9.90 -1.57
CA GLU A 17 -9.40 -8.76 -2.18
C GLU A 17 -9.24 -7.60 -1.19
N LYS A 18 -10.29 -7.29 -0.42
CA LYS A 18 -10.21 -6.35 0.71
C LYS A 18 -9.06 -6.72 1.65
N GLY A 19 -8.98 -7.99 2.07
CA GLY A 19 -7.92 -8.46 2.95
C GLY A 19 -6.51 -8.36 2.36
N LYS A 20 -6.36 -8.51 1.03
CA LYS A 20 -5.07 -8.30 0.33
C LYS A 20 -4.69 -6.82 0.30
N LEU A 21 -5.64 -5.94 -0.01
CA LEU A 21 -5.43 -4.49 -0.05
C LEU A 21 -5.07 -3.93 1.33
N GLU A 22 -5.75 -4.37 2.40
CA GLU A 22 -5.42 -3.95 3.77
C GLU A 22 -4.00 -4.35 4.19
N LYS A 23 -3.57 -5.58 3.84
CA LYS A 23 -2.19 -6.03 4.09
C LYS A 23 -1.16 -5.22 3.29
N GLU A 24 -1.47 -4.89 2.04
CA GLU A 24 -0.58 -4.08 1.20
C GLU A 24 -0.48 -2.64 1.72
N ILE A 25 -1.58 -2.03 2.15
CA ILE A 25 -1.59 -0.72 2.82
C ILE A 25 -0.67 -0.74 4.04
N ALA A 26 -0.82 -1.73 4.93
CA ALA A 26 0.02 -1.86 6.11
C ALA A 26 1.51 -2.02 5.76
N ARG A 27 1.83 -2.77 4.70
CA ARG A 27 3.20 -2.91 4.19
C ARG A 27 3.75 -1.58 3.69
N LEU A 28 2.99 -0.87 2.84
CA LEU A 28 3.38 0.42 2.26
C LEU A 28 3.58 1.49 3.33
N GLU A 29 2.70 1.56 4.33
CA GLU A 29 2.84 2.50 5.45
C GLU A 29 4.11 2.25 6.27
N ASN A 30 4.49 0.99 6.48
CA ASN A 30 5.74 0.63 7.14
C ASN A 30 6.97 1.03 6.32
N GLU A 31 6.95 0.80 5.01
CA GLU A 31 8.04 1.22 4.11
C GLU A 31 8.18 2.75 4.05
N ILE A 32 7.06 3.48 3.96
CA ILE A 32 7.05 4.95 4.02
C ILE A 32 7.66 5.44 5.33
N LYS A 33 7.28 4.85 6.46
CA LYS A 33 7.83 5.19 7.77
C LYS A 33 9.34 4.94 7.82
N ARG A 34 9.80 3.83 7.24
CA ARG A 34 11.22 3.48 7.17
C ARG A 34 12.00 4.49 6.31
N CYS A 35 11.60 4.73 5.06
CA CYS A 35 12.26 5.68 4.17
C CYS A 35 12.25 7.10 4.75
N SER A 36 11.11 7.55 5.27
CA SER A 36 10.98 8.85 5.95
C SER A 36 11.91 8.96 7.17
N GLY A 37 12.02 7.89 7.97
CA GLY A 37 12.92 7.84 9.12
C GLY A 37 14.39 7.96 8.71
N MET A 38 14.79 7.27 7.63
CA MET A 38 16.14 7.38 7.07
C MET A 38 16.43 8.80 6.58
N LEU A 39 15.51 9.39 5.80
CA LEU A 39 15.68 10.72 5.21
C LEU A 39 15.60 11.87 6.23
N LYS A 40 14.94 11.65 7.38
CA LYS A 40 14.95 12.61 8.51
C LYS A 40 16.21 12.52 9.37
N ASN A 41 16.98 11.43 9.28
CA ASN A 41 18.19 11.24 10.07
C ASN A 41 19.38 11.98 9.42
N PRO A 42 19.93 13.06 10.03
CA PRO A 42 21.04 13.80 9.45
C PRO A 42 22.30 12.95 9.28
N GLY A 43 22.51 11.96 10.14
CA GLY A 43 23.63 11.04 10.03
C GLY A 43 23.56 10.17 8.78
N PHE A 44 22.34 9.80 8.34
CA PHE A 44 22.15 9.10 7.08
C PHE A 44 22.32 10.05 5.89
N VAL A 45 21.62 11.19 5.89
CA VAL A 45 21.64 12.15 4.79
C VAL A 45 23.04 12.68 4.50
N ASN A 46 23.84 12.94 5.54
CA ASN A 46 25.16 13.54 5.39
C ASN A 46 26.29 12.53 5.12
N LYS A 47 26.09 11.25 5.43
CA LYS A 47 27.17 10.23 5.37
C LYS A 47 26.91 9.12 4.36
N ALA A 48 25.67 8.86 3.96
CA ALA A 48 25.37 7.85 2.96
C ALA A 48 25.78 8.34 1.56
N PRO A 49 26.14 7.43 0.64
CA PRO A 49 26.34 7.78 -0.76
C PRO A 49 25.10 8.47 -1.34
N GLU A 50 25.31 9.50 -2.17
CA GLU A 50 24.23 10.27 -2.78
C GLU A 50 23.21 9.38 -3.51
N ALA A 51 23.68 8.40 -4.28
CA ALA A 51 22.84 7.43 -4.97
C ALA A 51 21.88 6.69 -4.01
N LYS A 52 22.33 6.39 -2.78
CA LYS A 52 21.50 5.74 -1.76
C LYS A 52 20.46 6.71 -1.19
N VAL A 53 20.83 7.96 -0.94
CA VAL A 53 19.89 8.98 -0.47
C VAL A 53 18.80 9.23 -1.52
N ASN A 54 19.18 9.33 -2.80
CA ASN A 54 18.24 9.53 -3.90
C ASN A 54 17.31 8.31 -4.08
N ALA A 55 17.85 7.08 -3.99
CA ALA A 55 17.03 5.88 -4.03
C ALA A 55 15.99 5.83 -2.91
N GLU A 56 16.31 6.28 -1.69
CA GLU A 56 15.32 6.33 -0.60
C GLU A 56 14.27 7.44 -0.80
N LYS A 57 14.63 8.56 -1.45
CA LYS A 57 13.65 9.60 -1.84
C LYS A 57 12.69 9.09 -2.91
N GLU A 58 13.20 8.41 -3.93
CA GLU A 58 12.39 7.81 -5.00
C GLU A 58 11.46 6.72 -4.45
N LYS A 59 11.97 5.85 -3.57
CA LYS A 59 11.14 4.86 -2.87
C LYS A 59 10.03 5.52 -2.06
N LEU A 60 10.34 6.55 -1.29
CA LEU A 60 9.35 7.28 -0.50
C LEU A 60 8.22 7.83 -1.39
N ALA A 61 8.58 8.48 -2.50
CA ALA A 61 7.61 8.99 -3.45
C ALA A 61 6.76 7.87 -4.06
N SER A 62 7.40 6.80 -4.56
CA SER A 62 6.70 5.66 -5.18
C SER A 62 5.77 4.93 -4.21
N TYR A 63 6.20 4.71 -2.96
CA TYR A 63 5.35 4.05 -1.96
C TYR A 63 4.19 4.93 -1.53
N THR A 64 4.39 6.25 -1.44
CA THR A 64 3.31 7.19 -1.13
C THR A 64 2.25 7.18 -2.23
N GLU A 65 2.65 7.26 -3.51
CA GLU A 65 1.72 7.17 -4.64
C GLU A 65 0.94 5.85 -4.64
N LYS A 66 1.65 4.73 -4.48
CA LYS A 66 1.02 3.40 -4.41
C LYS A 66 0.06 3.28 -3.23
N LEU A 67 0.37 3.87 -2.08
CA LEU A 67 -0.49 3.83 -0.91
C LEU A 67 -1.83 4.53 -1.21
N GLU A 68 -1.79 5.71 -1.82
CA GLU A 68 -3.01 6.45 -2.18
C GLU A 68 -3.86 5.69 -3.21
N MET A 69 -3.23 5.09 -4.22
CA MET A 69 -3.91 4.23 -5.18
C MET A 69 -4.56 3.01 -4.52
N THR A 70 -3.84 2.35 -3.60
CA THR A 70 -4.33 1.15 -2.90
C THR A 70 -5.48 1.50 -1.96
N LYS A 71 -5.40 2.65 -1.26
CA LYS A 71 -6.51 3.17 -0.43
C LYS A 71 -7.74 3.50 -1.27
N THR A 72 -7.55 4.08 -2.46
CA THR A 72 -8.65 4.34 -3.41
C THR A 72 -9.31 3.05 -3.88
N GLN A 73 -8.51 2.02 -4.16
CA GLN A 73 -9.04 0.70 -4.53
C GLN A 73 -9.81 0.05 -3.38
N LEU A 74 -9.29 0.11 -2.15
CA LEU A 74 -9.97 -0.41 -0.96
C LEU A 74 -11.32 0.28 -0.74
N ASP A 75 -11.38 1.61 -0.85
CA ASP A 75 -12.64 2.37 -0.74
C ASP A 75 -13.68 1.91 -1.77
N ASN A 76 -13.26 1.64 -3.00
CA ASN A 76 -14.14 1.09 -4.03
C ASN A 76 -14.64 -0.32 -3.72
N ILE A 77 -13.83 -1.18 -3.08
CA ILE A 77 -14.25 -2.51 -2.63
C ILE A 77 -15.25 -2.38 -1.48
N LEU A 78 -14.99 -1.51 -0.50
CA LEU A 78 -15.90 -1.28 0.62
C LEU A 78 -17.28 -0.78 0.16
N LYS A 79 -17.33 0.10 -0.86
CA LYS A 79 -18.58 0.56 -1.48
C LYS A 79 -19.37 -0.54 -2.21
N LYS A 80 -18.72 -1.65 -2.59
CA LYS A 80 -19.39 -2.81 -3.22
C LYS A 80 -19.89 -3.83 -2.19
N LEU A 81 -19.31 -3.80 -0.99
CA LEU A 81 -19.67 -4.68 0.13
C LEU A 81 -20.79 -4.11 1.00
N GLY A 82 -21.00 -2.79 0.99
CA GLY A 82 -22.12 -2.09 1.63
C GLY A 82 -23.27 -1.82 0.68
#